data_AF-A0A0K8T3J2-F1
#
_entry.id   AF-A0A0K8T3J2-F1
#
_cell.length_a   1.000
_cell.length_b   1.000
_cell.length_c   1.000
_cell.angle_alpha   90.00
_cell.angle_beta   90.00
_cell.angle_gamma   90.00
#
_symmetry.space_group_name_H-M   'P 1'
#
loop_
_entity.id
_entity.type
_entity.pdbx_description
1 polymer ?
#
loop_
_entity_poly.entity_id
_entity_poly.type
_entity_poly.pdbx_seq_one_letter_code
_entity_poly.pdbx_strand_id
1 'polypeptide(L)'
;GKTHEMNDCRQNKPCFHCKKKKTHHRSLCPTLFGEQEKKSSEEDEQERNSKGAGLLAMTENVLMKTLSADLYNPDEGSGRTVRIGALLDSGSYRTYITEDLRKRLKLKVLGS
;
A
#
# COMPACT_ATOMS: atom_id res chain seq x y z
N GLY A 1 -8.33 0.15 -18.77
CA GLY A 1 -6.96 0.11 -19.33
C GLY A 1 -6.49 -1.33 -19.32
N LYS A 2 -5.94 -1.83 -20.43
CA LYS A 2 -5.49 -3.23 -20.51
C LYS A 2 -4.26 -3.39 -19.62
N THR A 3 -4.37 -4.22 -18.59
CA THR A 3 -3.25 -4.66 -17.77
C THR A 3 -2.31 -5.47 -18.65
N HIS A 4 -1.06 -5.04 -18.75
CA HIS A 4 -0.04 -5.71 -19.52
C HIS A 4 0.61 -6.78 -18.64
N GLU A 5 0.41 -8.05 -18.98
CA GLU A 5 1.04 -9.15 -18.25
C GLU A 5 2.47 -9.37 -18.72
N MET A 6 3.30 -9.81 -17.80
CA MET A 6 4.73 -10.04 -18.00
C MET A 6 5.03 -11.04 -19.13
N ASN A 7 4.16 -12.03 -19.32
CA ASN A 7 4.25 -13.03 -20.38
C ASN A 7 3.95 -12.43 -21.77
N ASP A 8 3.15 -11.37 -21.83
CA ASP A 8 2.76 -10.67 -23.07
C ASP A 8 3.69 -9.49 -23.41
N CYS A 9 4.78 -9.35 -22.65
CA CYS A 9 5.77 -8.30 -22.85
C CYS A 9 6.59 -8.49 -24.13
N ARG A 10 6.23 -7.72 -25.16
CA ARG A 10 6.98 -7.62 -26.43
C ARG A 10 8.34 -6.94 -26.28
N GLN A 11 8.63 -6.30 -25.14
CA GLN A 11 9.91 -5.64 -24.89
C GLN A 11 10.93 -6.62 -24.30
N ASN A 12 12.04 -6.87 -25.01
CA ASN A 12 13.13 -7.74 -24.55
C ASN A 12 14.33 -6.94 -24.01
N LYS A 13 14.07 -5.91 -23.20
CA LYS A 13 15.14 -5.11 -22.59
C LYS A 13 15.58 -5.73 -21.26
N PRO A 14 16.88 -5.91 -21.01
CA PRO A 14 17.37 -6.30 -19.69
C PRO A 14 17.10 -5.17 -18.69
N CYS A 15 16.88 -5.53 -17.42
CA CYS A 15 16.88 -4.54 -16.35
C CYS A 15 18.23 -3.81 -16.32
N PHE A 16 18.19 -2.49 -16.20
CA PHE A 16 19.41 -1.68 -16.12
C PHE A 16 20.27 -2.03 -14.89
N HIS A 17 19.62 -2.35 -13.76
CA HIS A 17 20.27 -2.54 -12.46
C HIS A 17 20.82 -3.96 -12.26
N CYS A 18 19.98 -5.00 -12.41
CA CYS A 18 20.40 -6.39 -12.15
C CYS A 18 20.68 -7.22 -13.42
N LYS A 19 20.53 -6.61 -14.61
CA LYS A 19 20.76 -7.23 -15.93
C LYS A 19 19.87 -8.44 -16.28
N LYS A 20 18.95 -8.86 -15.41
CA LYS A 20 17.95 -9.91 -15.71
C LYS A 20 16.95 -9.44 -16.77
N LYS A 21 16.59 -10.31 -17.71
CA LYS A 21 15.61 -10.04 -18.79
C LYS A 21 14.25 -10.64 -18.45
N LYS A 22 13.17 -10.02 -18.91
CA LYS A 22 11.78 -10.52 -18.78
C LYS A 22 11.42 -11.01 -17.37
N THR A 23 12.01 -10.42 -16.32
CA THR A 23 11.71 -10.74 -14.92
C THR A 23 10.96 -9.60 -14.23
N HIS A 24 11.17 -8.36 -14.67
CA HIS A 24 10.54 -7.16 -14.13
C HIS A 24 10.81 -5.96 -15.06
N HIS A 25 10.02 -4.91 -14.91
CA HIS A 25 10.36 -3.59 -15.43
C HIS A 25 11.44 -2.94 -14.54
N ARG A 26 12.31 -2.06 -15.08
CA ARG A 26 13.43 -1.44 -14.34
C ARG A 26 13.02 -0.81 -13.00
N SER A 27 11.83 -0.23 -12.95
CA SER A 27 11.24 0.42 -11.77
C SER A 27 10.81 -0.55 -10.67
N LEU A 28 10.90 -1.86 -10.90
CA LEU A 28 10.55 -2.93 -9.96
C LEU A 28 11.75 -3.84 -9.67
N CYS A 29 12.98 -3.37 -9.91
CA CYS A 29 14.17 -4.18 -9.74
C CYS A 29 14.39 -4.62 -8.28
N PRO A 30 14.38 -5.93 -7.97
CA PRO A 30 14.56 -6.40 -6.60
C PRO A 30 15.90 -5.98 -5.99
N THR A 31 16.95 -5.80 -6.79
CA THR A 31 18.25 -5.28 -6.31
C THR A 31 18.18 -3.83 -5.84
N LEU A 32 17.18 -3.06 -6.28
CA LEU A 32 16.94 -1.71 -5.75
C LEU A 32 16.02 -1.71 -4.53
N PHE A 33 15.11 -2.68 -4.41
CA PHE A 33 14.05 -2.68 -3.39
C PHE A 33 14.19 -3.78 -2.32
N GLY A 34 15.14 -4.70 -2.46
CA GLY A 34 15.19 -5.96 -1.71
C GLY A 34 16.24 -6.03 -0.58
N GLU A 35 17.00 -4.97 -0.31
CA GLU A 35 18.07 -5.01 0.70
C GLU A 35 17.66 -4.57 2.11
N GLN A 36 16.41 -4.15 2.34
CA GLN A 36 15.97 -3.68 3.67
C GLN A 36 15.36 -4.76 4.58
N GLU A 37 15.25 -6.02 4.14
CA GLU A 37 14.62 -7.07 4.96
C GLU A 37 15.57 -7.78 5.97
N LYS A 38 16.81 -7.29 6.18
CA LYS A 38 17.79 -8.00 7.03
C LYS A 38 18.45 -7.21 8.16
N LYS A 39 17.93 -6.04 8.55
CA LYS A 39 18.40 -5.35 9.78
C LYS A 39 17.24 -4.77 10.58
N SER A 40 16.45 -5.65 11.19
CA SER A 40 15.70 -5.33 12.40
C SER A 40 16.63 -5.51 13.59
N SER A 41 17.42 -4.49 13.94
CA SER A 41 18.01 -4.36 15.27
C SER A 41 17.01 -3.65 16.18
N GLU A 42 16.89 -4.19 17.39
CA GLU A 42 15.86 -3.98 18.39
C GLU A 42 16.07 -2.66 19.15
N GLU A 43 16.03 -1.51 18.47
CA GLU A 43 16.17 -0.21 19.12
C GLU A 43 15.33 0.87 18.41
N ASP A 44 14.01 0.71 18.37
CA ASP A 44 13.12 1.86 18.07
C ASP A 44 11.64 1.56 18.42
N GLU A 45 11.40 1.27 19.69
CA GLU A 45 10.05 1.07 20.23
C GLU A 45 9.27 2.39 20.42
N GLN A 46 9.82 3.55 20.00
CA GLN A 46 9.21 4.86 20.28
C GLN A 46 8.79 5.68 19.05
N GLU A 47 9.18 5.31 17.83
CA GLU A 47 8.83 6.02 16.57
C GLU A 47 7.67 5.41 15.76
N ARG A 48 6.88 4.50 16.34
CA ARG A 48 5.80 3.81 15.62
C ARG A 48 4.54 4.67 15.31
N ASN A 49 4.59 5.99 15.52
CA ASN A 49 3.50 6.91 15.20
C ASN A 49 3.63 7.58 13.82
N SER A 50 4.77 7.43 13.12
CA SER A 50 5.05 8.21 11.90
C SER A 50 5.30 7.40 10.62
N LYS A 51 5.34 6.06 10.68
CA LYS A 51 5.56 5.22 9.49
C LYS A 51 4.24 4.83 8.83
N GLY A 52 3.48 5.85 8.42
CA GLY A 52 2.17 5.73 7.81
C GLY A 52 2.10 6.28 6.38
N ALA A 53 3.19 6.32 5.62
CA ALA A 53 3.17 6.57 4.17
C ALA A 53 4.57 6.38 3.59
N GLY A 54 4.82 5.29 2.88
CA GLY A 54 6.13 5.03 2.29
C GLY A 54 6.09 3.93 1.25
N LEU A 55 5.19 4.04 0.27
CA LEU A 55 5.16 3.15 -0.90
C LEU A 55 5.22 3.91 -2.24
N LEU A 56 5.56 5.20 -2.21
CA LEU A 56 5.76 6.02 -3.41
C LEU A 56 7.22 6.48 -3.45
N ALA A 57 7.91 6.11 -4.54
CA ALA A 57 9.26 6.54 -4.96
C ALA A 57 10.25 6.94 -3.84
N MET A 58 11.20 6.04 -3.51
CA MET A 58 12.29 6.27 -2.53
C MET A 58 13.20 7.47 -2.81
N THR A 59 13.04 8.17 -3.94
CA THR A 59 13.78 9.39 -4.27
C THR A 59 13.13 10.67 -3.74
N GLU A 60 11.89 10.60 -3.26
CA GLU A 60 11.16 11.76 -2.74
C GLU A 60 10.50 11.40 -1.42
N ASN A 61 10.92 12.05 -0.33
CA ASN A 61 10.24 11.95 0.96
C ASN A 61 8.95 12.78 0.90
N VAL A 62 7.89 12.19 0.36
CA VAL A 62 6.57 12.82 0.35
C VAL A 62 5.88 12.53 1.68
N LEU A 63 5.81 13.53 2.55
CA LEU A 63 4.99 13.48 3.76
C LEU A 63 3.52 13.48 3.36
N MET A 64 2.90 12.30 3.33
CA MET A 64 1.48 12.20 3.09
C MET A 64 0.70 12.58 4.35
N LYS A 65 -0.42 13.29 4.15
CA LYS A 65 -1.32 13.61 5.26
C LYS A 65 -2.09 12.35 5.65
N THR A 66 -2.13 12.07 6.94
CA THR A 66 -2.90 10.97 7.52
C THR A 66 -3.88 11.50 8.55
N LEU A 67 -4.98 10.80 8.77
CA LEU A 67 -5.90 11.05 9.88
C LEU A 67 -6.11 9.77 10.69
N SER A 68 -6.43 9.94 11.96
CA SER A 68 -7.01 8.89 12.80
C SER A 68 -8.47 9.21 13.04
N ALA A 69 -9.34 8.21 12.93
CA ALA A 69 -10.78 8.38 13.16
C ALA A 69 -11.38 7.10 13.75
N ASP A 70 -12.53 7.27 14.41
CA ASP A 70 -13.38 6.17 14.84
C ASP A 70 -14.55 6.03 13.86
N LEU A 71 -14.70 4.85 13.26
CA LEU A 71 -15.77 4.55 12.32
C LEU A 71 -16.76 3.58 12.94
N TYR A 72 -18.04 3.74 12.64
CA TYR A 72 -19.07 2.75 13.00
C TYR A 72 -19.93 2.44 11.78
N ASN A 73 -20.56 1.27 11.79
CA ASN A 73 -21.53 0.88 10.77
C ASN A 73 -22.95 1.20 11.29
N PRO A 74 -23.68 2.16 10.68
CA PRO A 74 -25.03 2.50 11.11
C PRO A 74 -26.03 1.34 10.93
N ASP A 75 -25.81 0.44 9.98
CA ASP A 75 -26.72 -0.67 9.68
C ASP A 75 -26.59 -1.85 10.67
N GLU A 76 -25.51 -1.91 11.46
CA GLU A 76 -25.31 -3.01 12.42
C GLU A 76 -26.15 -2.81 13.69
N GLY A 77 -26.58 -1.57 13.99
CA GLY A 77 -27.36 -1.21 15.19
C GLY A 77 -26.61 -1.34 16.52
N SER A 78 -25.39 -1.89 16.53
CA SER A 78 -24.59 -2.16 17.74
C SER A 78 -23.92 -0.90 18.33
N GLY A 79 -23.78 0.17 17.54
CA GLY A 79 -23.01 1.36 17.90
C GLY A 79 -21.50 1.11 18.06
N ARG A 80 -21.00 -0.08 17.68
CA ARG A 80 -19.58 -0.43 17.83
C ARG A 80 -18.72 0.42 16.91
N THR A 81 -17.73 1.08 17.49
CA THR A 81 -16.73 1.86 16.77
C THR A 81 -15.45 1.06 16.53
N VAL A 82 -14.76 1.42 15.46
CA VAL A 82 -13.49 0.84 15.01
C VAL A 82 -12.53 1.98 14.73
N ARG A 83 -11.46 2.07 15.52
CA ARG A 83 -10.39 3.05 15.28
C ARG A 83 -9.57 2.67 14.06
N ILE A 84 -9.32 3.65 13.19
CA ILE A 84 -8.60 3.50 11.94
C ILE A 84 -7.56 4.60 11.76
N GLY A 85 -6.52 4.29 10.98
CA GLY A 85 -5.68 5.28 10.32
C GLY A 85 -6.06 5.33 8.84
N ALA A 86 -6.20 6.52 8.27
CA ALA A 86 -6.47 6.70 6.85
C ALA A 86 -5.48 7.68 6.20
N LEU A 87 -5.18 7.42 4.94
CA LEU A 87 -4.39 8.29 4.09
C LEU A 87 -5.30 9.31 3.40
N LEU A 88 -4.95 10.59 3.48
CA LEU A 88 -5.60 11.65 2.72
C LEU A 88 -4.89 11.84 1.40
N ASP A 89 -5.37 11.13 0.38
CA ASP A 89 -4.79 11.14 -0.96
C ASP A 89 -5.65 11.98 -1.92
N SER A 90 -5.17 13.18 -2.26
CA SER A 90 -5.81 14.07 -3.24
C SER A 90 -5.78 13.53 -4.68
N GLY A 91 -4.95 12.54 -4.96
CA GLY A 91 -4.88 11.86 -6.26
C GLY A 91 -5.96 10.80 -6.46
N SER A 92 -6.71 10.44 -5.41
CA SER A 92 -7.77 9.43 -5.50
C SER A 92 -9.16 10.08 -5.58
N TYR A 93 -9.94 9.67 -6.59
CA TYR A 93 -11.35 10.05 -6.70
C TYR A 93 -12.28 9.22 -5.80
N ARG A 94 -11.79 8.09 -5.29
CA ARG A 94 -12.57 7.15 -4.47
C ARG A 94 -11.87 6.87 -3.15
N THR A 95 -12.67 6.64 -2.11
CA THR A 95 -12.17 6.13 -0.84
C THR A 95 -12.06 4.61 -0.91
N TYR A 96 -10.91 4.08 -0.50
CA TYR A 96 -10.67 2.66 -0.41
C TYR A 96 -10.56 2.28 1.07
N ILE A 97 -11.16 1.15 1.42
CA ILE A 97 -11.00 0.52 2.73
C ILE A 97 -10.33 -0.84 2.56
N THR A 98 -9.63 -1.28 3.59
CA THR A 98 -9.07 -2.63 3.58
C THR A 98 -10.18 -3.67 3.76
N GLU A 99 -9.94 -4.86 3.22
CA GLU A 99 -10.84 -5.99 3.38
C GLU A 99 -10.99 -6.41 4.85
N ASP A 100 -9.95 -6.23 5.67
CA ASP A 100 -10.02 -6.36 7.13
C ASP A 100 -11.03 -5.38 7.75
N LEU A 101 -10.94 -4.10 7.37
CA LEU A 101 -11.85 -3.07 7.89
C LEU A 101 -13.31 -3.36 7.50
N ARG A 102 -13.55 -3.83 6.27
CA ARG A 102 -14.86 -4.30 5.82
C ARG A 102 -15.43 -5.36 6.75
N LYS A 103 -14.63 -6.39 7.07
CA LYS A 103 -15.05 -7.50 7.96
C LYS A 103 -15.32 -7.02 9.38
N ARG A 104 -14.46 -6.15 9.92
CA ARG A 104 -14.60 -5.58 11.27
C ARG A 104 -15.86 -4.73 11.42
N LEU A 105 -16.19 -3.95 10.39
CA LEU A 105 -17.43 -3.16 10.31
C LEU A 105 -18.64 -3.96 9.82
N LYS A 106 -18.47 -5.26 9.48
CA LYS A 106 -19.51 -6.15 8.95
C LYS A 106 -20.26 -5.56 7.75
N LEU A 107 -19.55 -4.88 6.86
CA LEU A 107 -20.15 -4.23 5.70
C LEU A 107 -20.57 -5.26 4.64
N LYS A 108 -21.74 -5.05 4.04
CA LYS A 108 -22.24 -5.85 2.92
C LYS A 108 -21.52 -5.44 1.64
N VAL A 109 -21.14 -6.42 0.82
CA VAL A 109 -20.58 -6.16 -0.53
C VAL A 109 -21.75 -6.10 -1.49
N LEU A 110 -21.88 -4.96 -2.19
CA LEU A 110 -22.90 -4.79 -3.22
C LEU A 110 -22.29 -5.13 -4.58
N GLY A 111 -22.75 -6.23 -5.18
CA GLY A 111 -22.36 -6.66 -6.52
C GLY A 111 -21.09 -7.52 -6.55
N SER A 112 -21.25 -8.74 -7.05
CA SER A 112 -20.18 -9.66 -7.48
C SER A 112 -20.24 -9.82 -8.99
#